data_AF-A0A4V3ARE5-F1
#
_entry.id   AF-A0A4V3ARE5-F1
#
_cell.length_a   1.000
_cell.length_b   1.000
_cell.length_c   1.000
_cell.angle_alpha   90.00
_cell.angle_beta   90.00
_cell.angle_gamma   90.00
#
_symmetry.space_group_name_H-M   'P 1'
#
loop_
_entity.id
_entity.type
_entity.pdbx_description
1 polymer ?
#
loop_
_entity_poly.entity_id
_entity_poly.type
_entity_poly.pdbx_seq_one_letter_code
_entity_poly.pdbx_strand_id
1 'polypeptide(L)'
;MQITDIEISSDGYCPKQARHLAHVCLTLADRIVTLFCAVELAEETGAEARRAAFLGDALRQMRRMPEFRAGRTRLEFADGLAAA
;
A
#
# COMPACT_ATOMS: atom_id res chain seq x y z
N MET A 1 16.14 2.11 0.36
CA MET A 1 15.57 0.80 0.00
C MET A 1 14.45 1.08 -0.98
N GLN A 2 14.55 0.46 -2.14
CA GLN A 2 13.73 0.81 -3.30
C GLN A 2 12.59 -0.19 -3.43
N ILE A 3 11.36 0.31 -3.55
CA ILE A 3 10.18 -0.44 -3.96
C ILE A 3 10.24 -0.50 -5.49
N THR A 4 10.32 -1.70 -6.05
CA THR A 4 10.48 -1.92 -7.49
C THR A 4 9.20 -2.37 -8.16
N ASP A 5 8.25 -2.91 -7.40
CA ASP A 5 6.96 -3.35 -7.92
C ASP A 5 5.87 -3.27 -6.85
N ILE A 6 4.63 -3.07 -7.30
CA ILE A 6 3.45 -2.98 -6.44
C ILE A 6 2.26 -3.70 -7.07
N GLU A 7 1.75 -4.70 -6.37
CA GLU A 7 0.54 -5.41 -6.75
C GLU A 7 -0.56 -5.16 -5.71
N ILE A 8 -1.76 -4.82 -6.18
CA ILE A 8 -2.96 -4.75 -5.34
C ILE A 8 -3.88 -5.89 -5.78
N SER A 9 -4.20 -6.78 -4.85
CA SER A 9 -5.07 -7.92 -5.09
C SER A 9 -6.21 -7.98 -4.09
N SER A 10 -7.26 -8.71 -4.48
CA SER A 10 -8.48 -8.90 -3.67
C SER A 10 -9.11 -7.59 -3.21
N ASP A 11 -9.15 -6.56 -4.09
CA ASP A 11 -9.81 -5.31 -3.76
C ASP A 11 -11.33 -5.51 -3.66
N GLY A 12 -11.92 -5.05 -2.57
CA GLY A 12 -13.35 -5.19 -2.35
C GLY A 12 -13.88 -4.28 -1.25
N TYR A 13 -15.11 -3.81 -1.44
CA TYR A 13 -15.82 -3.07 -0.41
C TYR A 13 -16.45 -4.03 0.60
N CYS A 14 -16.30 -3.74 1.89
CA CYS A 14 -16.96 -4.46 2.97
C CYS A 14 -18.08 -3.60 3.58
N PRO A 15 -19.36 -3.84 3.24
CA PRO A 15 -20.47 -3.02 3.76
C PRO A 15 -20.59 -3.05 5.29
N LYS A 16 -20.26 -4.20 5.91
CA LYS A 16 -20.32 -4.35 7.39
C LYS A 16 -19.32 -3.46 8.12
N GLN A 17 -18.24 -3.06 7.46
CA GLN A 17 -17.15 -2.26 8.04
C GLN A 17 -17.04 -0.88 7.39
N ALA A 18 -17.90 -0.56 6.42
CA ALA A 18 -17.90 0.67 5.65
C ALA A 18 -16.50 1.07 5.12
N ARG A 19 -15.75 0.09 4.59
CA ARG A 19 -14.37 0.30 4.13
C ARG A 19 -13.99 -0.63 2.98
N HIS A 20 -13.04 -0.20 2.17
CA HIS A 20 -12.40 -1.05 1.16
C HIS A 20 -11.24 -1.81 1.78
N LEU A 21 -11.10 -3.07 1.41
CA LEU A 21 -10.05 -3.98 1.84
C LEU A 21 -9.27 -4.45 0.61
N ALA A 22 -7.95 -4.59 0.74
CA ALA A 22 -7.11 -5.19 -0.28
C ALA A 22 -5.81 -5.73 0.33
N HIS A 23 -5.13 -6.61 -0.41
CA HIS A 23 -3.75 -6.95 -0.16
C HIS A 23 -2.86 -6.06 -1.02
N VAL A 24 -1.90 -5.39 -0.41
CA VAL A 24 -0.87 -4.62 -1.11
C VAL A 24 0.45 -5.34 -0.96
N CYS A 25 0.97 -5.85 -2.08
CA CYS A 25 2.26 -6.50 -2.16
C CYS A 25 3.30 -5.49 -2.65
N LEU A 26 4.35 -5.29 -1.85
CA LEU A 26 5.48 -4.42 -2.19
C LEU A 26 6.71 -5.29 -2.40
N THR A 27 7.26 -5.25 -3.61
CA THR A 27 8.54 -5.89 -3.91
C THR A 27 9.67 -4.91 -3.68
N LEU A 28 10.64 -5.31 -2.86
CA LEU A 28 11.89 -4.58 -2.63
C LEU A 28 13.07 -5.45 -3.05
N ALA A 29 14.26 -4.86 -3.15
CA ALA A 29 15.45 -5.52 -3.69
C ALA A 29 15.84 -6.85 -2.99
N ASP A 30 15.53 -7.02 -1.70
CA ASP A 30 15.92 -8.18 -0.90
C ASP A 30 14.73 -8.97 -0.32
N ARG A 31 13.49 -8.49 -0.50
CA ARG A 31 12.30 -9.08 0.13
C ARG A 31 11.00 -8.63 -0.53
N ILE A 32 9.94 -9.37 -0.24
CA ILE A 32 8.57 -9.02 -0.57
C ILE A 32 7.80 -8.78 0.74
N VAL A 33 7.00 -7.72 0.79
CA VAL A 33 6.16 -7.39 1.95
C VAL A 33 4.70 -7.31 1.50
N THR A 34 3.86 -8.20 2.02
CA THR A 34 2.41 -8.18 1.80
C THR A 34 1.70 -7.57 3.00
N LEU A 35 0.88 -6.56 2.75
CA LEU A 35 0.17 -5.80 3.78
C LEU A 35 -1.34 -5.89 3.54
N PHE A 36 -2.08 -6.17 4.60
CA PHE A 36 -3.54 -6.10 4.59
C PHE A 36 -3.95 -4.64 4.82
N CYS A 37 -4.44 -3.98 3.78
CA CYS A 37 -4.78 -2.57 3.81
C CYS A 37 -6.29 -2.39 3.93
N ALA A 38 -6.71 -1.40 4.72
CA ALA A 38 -8.10 -1.05 4.91
C ALA A 38 -8.25 0.47 4.83
N VAL A 39 -9.10 0.94 3.92
CA VAL A 39 -9.29 2.38 3.66
C VAL A 39 -10.75 2.78 3.75
N GLU A 40 -11.01 3.86 4.48
CA GLU A 40 -12.35 4.43 4.67
C GLU A 40 -12.67 5.33 3.46
N LEU A 41 -13.34 4.75 2.47
CA LEU A 41 -13.79 5.41 1.25
C LEU A 41 -15.19 4.91 0.91
N ALA A 42 -15.98 5.73 0.22
CA ALA A 42 -17.29 5.32 -0.29
C ALA A 42 -17.16 4.13 -1.26
N GLU A 43 -18.18 3.28 -1.33
CA GLU A 43 -18.20 2.06 -2.18
C GLU A 43 -17.92 2.40 -3.66
N GLU A 44 -18.46 3.53 -4.10
CA GLU A 44 -18.44 4.07 -5.46
C GLU A 44 -17.14 4.81 -5.80
N THR A 45 -16.19 4.85 -4.87
CA THR A 45 -14.91 5.51 -5.11
C THR A 45 -14.18 4.85 -6.27
N GLY A 46 -13.75 5.68 -7.23
CA GLY A 46 -13.06 5.21 -8.44
C GLY A 46 -11.75 4.47 -8.16
N ALA A 47 -11.40 3.54 -9.06
CA ALA A 47 -10.27 2.63 -8.87
C ALA A 47 -8.93 3.34 -8.61
N GLU A 48 -8.65 4.47 -9.28
CA GLU A 48 -7.43 5.25 -9.11
C GLU A 48 -7.33 5.85 -7.70
N ALA A 49 -8.41 6.48 -7.22
CA ALA A 49 -8.47 7.02 -5.87
C ALA A 49 -8.35 5.92 -4.79
N ARG A 50 -8.96 4.75 -5.02
CA ARG A 50 -8.80 3.59 -4.13
C ARG A 50 -7.36 3.09 -4.12
N ARG A 51 -6.73 2.97 -5.30
CA ARG A 51 -5.33 2.56 -5.46
C ARG A 51 -4.41 3.49 -4.66
N ALA A 52 -4.54 4.80 -4.86
CA ALA A 52 -3.75 5.80 -4.12
C ALA A 52 -3.95 5.69 -2.60
N ALA A 53 -5.18 5.46 -2.14
CA ALA A 53 -5.47 5.28 -0.71
C ALA A 53 -4.82 4.01 -0.14
N PHE A 54 -4.90 2.88 -0.86
CA PHE A 54 -4.25 1.63 -0.45
C PHE A 54 -2.73 1.77 -0.40
N LEU A 55 -2.12 2.44 -1.37
CA LEU A 55 -0.69 2.75 -1.35
C LEU A 55 -0.33 3.62 -0.14
N GLY A 56 -1.15 4.64 0.16
CA GLY A 56 -0.97 5.48 1.35
C GLY A 56 -1.03 4.68 2.65
N ASP A 57 -1.98 3.75 2.77
CA ASP A 57 -2.13 2.85 3.91
C ASP A 57 -0.91 1.90 4.04
N ALA A 58 -0.50 1.27 2.95
CA ALA A 58 0.66 0.39 2.90
C ALA A 58 1.94 1.11 3.34
N LEU A 59 2.21 2.31 2.81
CA LEU A 59 3.36 3.12 3.22
C LEU A 59 3.30 3.52 4.70
N ARG A 60 2.11 3.83 5.22
CA ARG A 60 1.91 4.12 6.65
C ARG A 60 2.24 2.89 7.50
N GLN A 61 1.81 1.70 7.09
CA GLN A 61 2.12 0.45 7.79
C GLN A 61 3.62 0.16 7.74
N MET A 62 4.26 0.25 6.58
CA MET A 62 5.72 0.10 6.41
C MET A 62 6.49 1.00 7.37
N ARG A 63 6.17 2.31 7.42
CA ARG A 63 6.83 3.28 8.32
C ARG A 63 6.68 2.94 9.80
N ARG A 64 5.66 2.17 10.18
CA ARG A 64 5.44 1.73 11.55
C ARG A 64 6.21 0.46 11.89
N MET A 65 6.73 -0.29 10.92
CA MET A 65 7.52 -1.48 11.23
C MET A 65 8.90 -1.08 11.79
N PRO A 66 9.45 -1.80 12.78
CA PRO A 66 10.71 -1.46 13.43
C PRO A 66 11.89 -1.27 12.47
N GLU A 67 11.91 -2.02 11.37
CA GLU A 67 12.94 -2.01 10.33
C GLU A 67 13.02 -0.65 9.63
N PHE A 68 11.88 0.04 9.49
CA PHE A 68 11.77 1.33 8.80
C PHE A 68 11.64 2.52 9.76
N ARG A 69 11.29 2.28 11.03
CA ARG A 69 11.04 3.32 12.04
C ARG A 69 12.29 4.06 12.49
N ALA A 70 13.44 3.40 12.57
CA ALA A 70 14.65 3.97 13.18
C ALA A 70 15.47 4.91 12.28
N GLY A 71 14.91 5.40 11.16
CA GLY A 71 15.62 6.26 10.21
C GLY A 71 16.77 5.57 9.46
N ARG A 72 16.98 4.25 9.67
CA ARG A 72 18.07 3.48 9.06
C ARG A 72 17.82 3.18 7.58
N THR A 73 16.60 3.35 7.09
CA THR A 73 16.26 3.00 5.71
C THR A 73 15.14 3.87 5.18
N ARG A 74 15.48 4.74 4.22
CA ARG A 74 14.50 5.51 3.45
C ARG A 74 13.80 4.58 2.46
N LEU A 75 12.47 4.60 2.44
CA LEU A 75 11.67 3.95 1.39
C LEU A 75 11.58 4.90 0.21
N GLU A 76 11.98 4.40 -0.96
CA GLU A 76 11.98 5.13 -2.22
C GLU A 76 11.29 4.27 -3.26
N PHE A 77 10.58 4.90 -4.19
CA PHE A 77 10.00 4.20 -5.32
C PHE A 77 11.01 4.16 -6.45
N ALA A 78 11.04 3.06 -7.22
CA ALA A 78 11.72 3.05 -8.50
C ALA A 78 11.09 4.06 -9.47
N ASP A 79 11.91 4.57 -10.38
CA ASP A 79 11.46 5.51 -11.41
C ASP A 79 10.28 4.90 -12.20
N GLY A 80 9.22 5.68 -12.39
CA GLY A 80 8.00 5.24 -13.07
C GLY A 80 6.99 4.49 -12.20
N LEU A 81 7.31 4.17 -10.94
CA LEU A 81 6.38 3.49 -10.03
C LEU A 81 5.53 4.46 -9.19
N ALA A 82 6.02 5.68 -8.98
CA ALA A 82 5.40 6.69 -8.12
C ALA A 82 4.34 7.58 -8.80
N ALA A 83 3.91 7.28 -10.03
CA ALA A 83 2.95 8.13 -10.74
C ALA A 83 1.95 7.32 -11.59
N ALA A 84 0.84 6.97 -10.94
CA ALA A 84 -0.56 7.08 -11.39
C ALA A 84 -1.43 6.42 -10.29
#